data_AF-A0AAD9UKM7-F1
#
_entry.id   AF-A0AAD9UKM7-F1
#
_cell.length_a   1.000
_cell.length_b   1.000
_cell.length_c   1.000
_cell.angle_alpha   90.00
_cell.angle_beta   90.00
_cell.angle_gamma   90.00
#
_symmetry.space_group_name_H-M   'P 1'
#
loop_
_entity.id
_entity.type
_entity.pdbx_description
1 polymer ?
#
loop_
_entity_poly.entity_id
_entity_poly.type
_entity_poly.pdbx_seq_one_letter_code
_entity_poly.pdbx_strand_id
1 'polypeptide(L)' 'MSTINAPVPLGDPKNQFRVDYIQDVASQQDFDYPPEFYEHTEILWKDSGVQACYERSNEYQLIDCAK' A
#
# COMPACT_ATOMS: atom_id res chain seq x y z
N MET A 1 1.86 0.47 -7.96
CA MET A 1 2.59 1.74 -7.71
C MET A 1 3.29 2.22 -8.99
N SER A 2 2.51 2.53 -10.04
CA SER A 2 3.06 2.85 -11.38
C SER A 2 2.45 4.12 -12.00
N THR A 3 1.73 4.91 -11.21
CA THR A 3 0.95 6.07 -11.67
C THR A 3 1.54 7.42 -11.24
N ILE A 4 2.60 7.41 -10.43
CA ILE A 4 3.29 8.61 -9.94
C ILE A 4 4.56 8.82 -10.78
N ASN A 5 4.81 10.05 -11.22
CA ASN A 5 6.06 10.40 -11.89
C ASN A 5 7.22 10.22 -10.91
N ALA A 6 8.22 9.41 -11.28
CA ALA A 6 9.20 8.76 -10.40
C ALA A 6 8.53 7.77 -9.41
N PRO A 7 8.47 6.47 -9.78
CA PRO A 7 7.92 5.45 -8.90
C PRO A 7 8.75 5.36 -7.61
N VAL A 8 8.08 5.37 -6.47
CA VAL A 8 8.72 5.16 -5.18
C VAL A 8 8.94 3.65 -5.01
N PRO A 9 10.19 3.17 -4.99
CA PRO A 9 10.43 1.77 -4.70
C PRO A 9 10.06 1.47 -3.25
N LEU A 10 9.69 0.22 -2.97
CA LEU A 10 9.56 -0.24 -1.59
C LEU A 10 10.87 -0.06 -0.84
N GLY A 11 10.77 0.33 0.43
CA GLY A 11 11.90 0.40 1.33
C GLY A 11 12.53 -0.98 1.56
N ASP A 12 11.69 -2.01 1.73
CA ASP A 12 12.11 -3.42 1.72
C ASP A 12 11.53 -4.16 0.50
N PRO A 13 12.36 -4.67 -0.42
CA PRO A 13 11.92 -5.50 -1.54
C PRO A 13 11.14 -6.76 -1.11
N LYS A 14 11.33 -7.24 0.13
CA LYS A 14 10.58 -8.37 0.68
C LYS A 14 9.11 -8.03 0.91
N ASN A 15 8.73 -6.76 0.95
CA ASN A 15 7.34 -6.35 1.09
C ASN A 15 6.56 -6.42 -0.24
N GLN A 16 7.22 -6.74 -1.36
CA GLN A 16 6.59 -6.79 -2.69
C GLN A 16 5.39 -7.74 -2.71
N PHE A 17 5.50 -8.95 -2.14
CA PHE A 17 4.38 -9.89 -2.12
C PHE A 17 3.16 -9.37 -1.33
N ARG A 18 3.39 -8.49 -0.34
CA ARG A 18 2.30 -7.87 0.44
C ARG A 18 1.58 -6.81 -0.39
N VAL A 19 2.34 -6.06 -1.18
CA VAL A 19 1.78 -5.09 -2.13
C VAL A 19 0.93 -5.80 -3.17
N ASP A 20 1.42 -6.92 -3.69
CA ASP A 20 0.70 -7.75 -4.66
C ASP A 20 -0.58 -8.32 -4.02
N TYR A 21 -0.52 -8.79 -2.78
CA TYR A 21 -1.69 -9.25 -2.02
C TYR A 21 -2.76 -8.16 -1.86
N ILE A 22 -2.38 -6.94 -1.46
CA ILE A 22 -3.35 -5.85 -1.29
C ILE A 22 -3.93 -5.42 -2.64
N GLN A 23 -3.13 -5.38 -3.71
CA GLN A 23 -3.62 -4.99 -5.03
C GLN A 23 -4.53 -6.04 -5.67
N ASP A 24 -4.23 -7.33 -5.51
CA ASP A 24 -4.95 -8.42 -6.17
C ASP A 24 -6.12 -8.97 -5.32
N VAL A 25 -5.85 -9.26 -4.05
CA VAL A 25 -6.81 -9.94 -3.16
C VAL A 25 -7.73 -8.94 -2.46
N ALA A 26 -7.18 -7.87 -1.89
CA ALA A 26 -8.00 -6.89 -1.16
C ALA A 26 -8.83 -5.96 -2.07
N SER A 27 -8.60 -5.98 -3.39
CA SER A 27 -9.42 -5.26 -4.37
C SER A 27 -10.69 -6.03 -4.80
N GLN A 28 -10.88 -7.25 -4.29
CA GLN A 28 -12.06 -8.06 -4.59
C GLN A 28 -13.31 -7.53 -3.87
N GLN A 29 -14.47 -7.67 -4.52
CA GLN A 29 -15.73 -7.10 -4.02
C GLN A 29 -16.26 -7.83 -2.76
N ASP A 30 -15.96 -9.12 -2.62
CA ASP A 30 -16.35 -9.98 -1.49
C ASP A 30 -15.15 -10.26 -0.56
N PHE A 31 -14.37 -9.23 -0.24
CA PHE A 31 -13.21 -9.39 0.64
C PHE A 31 -13.62 -9.44 2.12
N ASP A 32 -13.34 -10.57 2.79
CA ASP A 32 -13.73 -10.85 4.19
C ASP A 32 -12.80 -10.22 5.25
N TYR A 33 -11.82 -9.40 4.85
CA TYR A 33 -10.84 -8.76 5.75
C TYR A 33 -10.20 -9.73 6.78
N PRO A 34 -9.51 -10.78 6.33
CA PRO A 34 -8.85 -11.74 7.22
C PRO A 34 -7.74 -11.09 8.06
N PRO A 35 -7.31 -11.69 9.19
CA PRO A 35 -6.23 -11.16 10.03
C PRO A 35 -4.94 -10.83 9.27
N GLU A 36 -4.60 -11.65 8.27
CA GLU A 36 -3.43 -11.45 7.41
C GLU A 36 -3.46 -10.12 6.66
N PHE A 37 -4.65 -9.61 6.29
CA PHE A 37 -4.80 -8.30 5.66
C PHE A 37 -4.30 -7.18 6.56
N TYR A 38 -4.69 -7.21 7.84
CA TYR A 38 -4.26 -6.21 8.81
C TYR A 38 -2.76 -6.28 9.06
N GLU A 39 -2.19 -7.49 9.16
CA GLU A 39 -0.75 -7.67 9.30
C GLU A 39 0.01 -7.14 8.08
N HIS A 40 -0.46 -7.45 6.87
CA HIS A 40 0.18 -7.00 5.64
C HIS A 40 0.10 -5.48 5.50
N THR A 41 -1.05 -4.90 5.83
CA THR A 41 -1.28 -3.45 5.80
C THR A 41 -0.42 -2.75 6.83
N GLU A 42 -0.31 -3.25 8.06
CA GLU A 42 0.52 -2.63 9.10
C GLU A 42 2.02 -2.68 8.73
N ILE A 43 2.50 -3.81 8.21
CA ILE A 43 3.88 -3.96 7.77
C ILE A 43 4.19 -3.00 6.61
N LEU A 44 3.27 -2.91 5.63
CA LEU A 44 3.40 -1.98 4.51
C LEU A 44 3.34 -0.52 4.98
N TRP A 45 2.46 -0.18 5.93
CA TRP A 45 2.36 1.19 6.44
C TRP A 45 3.64 1.64 7.14
N LYS A 46 4.38 0.71 7.77
CA LYS A 46 5.69 1.01 8.38
C LYS A 46 6.84 1.06 7.37
N ASP A 47 6.62 0.67 6.12
CA ASP A 47 7.63 0.70 5.07
C ASP A 47 7.94 2.15 4.65
N SER A 48 9.23 2.49 4.56
CA SER A 48 9.67 3.84 4.22
C SER A 48 9.28 4.26 2.79
N GLY A 49 9.18 3.31 1.86
CA GLY A 49 8.71 3.57 0.50
C GLY A 49 7.21 3.89 0.47
N VAL A 50 6.42 3.21 1.29
CA VAL A 50 4.97 3.48 1.40
C VAL A 50 4.72 4.82 2.08
N GLN A 51 5.45 5.15 3.15
CA GLN A 51 5.37 6.46 3.80
C GLN A 51 5.78 7.59 2.83
N ALA A 52 6.86 7.43 2.07
CA ALA A 52 7.26 8.41 1.06
C ALA A 52 6.22 8.56 -0.08
N CYS A 53 5.51 7.48 -0.42
CA CYS A 53 4.39 7.55 -1.36
C CYS A 53 3.19 8.31 -0.75
N TYR A 54 2.90 8.09 0.54
CA TYR A 54 1.84 8.78 1.29
C TYR A 54 2.09 10.29 1.45
N GLU A 55 3.34 10.72 1.69
CA GLU A 55 3.70 12.15 1.71
C GLU A 55 3.44 12.84 0.37
N ARG A 56 3.44 12.09 -0.73
CA ARG A 56 3.11 12.53 -2.10
C ARG A 56 1.66 12.29 -2.47
N SER A 57 0.78 12.06 -1.49
CA SER A 57 -0.66 11.86 -1.70
C SER A 57 -1.35 13.03 -2.38
N ASN A 58 -0.74 14.21 -2.42
CA ASN A 58 -1.18 15.34 -3.22
C ASN A 58 -1.15 15.10 -4.75
N GLU A 59 -0.42 14.07 -5.21
CA GLU A 59 -0.31 13.71 -6.64
C GLU A 59 -1.38 12.71 -7.10
N TYR A 60 -2.19 12.17 -6.18
CA TYR A 60 -3.26 11.22 -6.49
C TYR A 60 -4.47 11.43 -5.58
N GLN A 61 -5.58 10.74 -5.82
CA GLN A 61 -6.76 10.84 -4.97
C GLN A 61 -6.59 9.92 -3.76
N LEU A 62 -6.36 10.49 -2.59
CA LEU A 62 -6.34 9.77 -1.30
C LEU A 62 -7.40 10.36 -0.37
N ILE A 63 -8.09 9.49 0.37
CA ILE A 63 -9.15 9.89 1.30
C ILE A 63 -8.51 10.52 2.55
N ASP A 64 -9.05 11.66 3.02
CA ASP A 64 -8.53 12.42 4.17
C ASP A 64 -8.41 11.62 5.49
N CYS A 65 -9.14 10.51 5.62
CA CYS A 65 -9.10 9.63 6.79
C CYS A 65 -7.90 8.67 6.80
N ALA A 66 -7.10 8.61 5.73
CA ALA A 66 -5.91 7.77 5.67
C ALA A 66 -4.80 8.36 6.55
N LYS A 67 -4.59 7.82 7.76
CA LYS A 67 -3.50 8.22 8.67
C LYS A 67 -3.07 7.06 9.57
#